data_AF-A0A1E3PDN5-F1
#
_entry.id   AF-A0A1E3PDN5-F1
#
_cell.length_a   1.000
_cell.length_b   1.000
_cell.length_c   1.000
_cell.angle_alpha   90.00
_cell.angle_beta   90.00
_cell.angle_gamma   90.00
#
_symmetry.space_group_name_H-M   'P 1'
#
loop_
_entity.id
_entity.type
_entity.pdbx_description
1 polymer ?
#
loop_
_entity_poly.entity_id
_entity_poly.type
_entity_poly.pdbx_seq_one_letter_code
_entity_poly.pdbx_strand_id
1 'polypeptide(L)'
;MEGGVDMDALNGHFHDLQLLDLSDTSIKSISEVSAPMLQTLDLRGCSEIETLTGNFDNMTTLVISYTKIKPISDVAAPILQTLNLEYLEIDTLLATSIS
;
A
#
# COMPACT_ATOMS: atom_id res chain seq x y z
N MET A 1 23.66 -16.34 -9.78
CA MET A 1 22.77 -15.25 -9.35
C MET A 1 21.36 -15.80 -9.46
N GLU A 2 20.84 -16.38 -8.39
CA GLU A 2 19.46 -16.86 -8.36
C GLU A 2 18.57 -15.67 -8.01
N GLY A 3 17.96 -15.06 -9.03
CA GLY A 3 16.86 -14.13 -8.83
C GLY A 3 15.61 -14.95 -8.52
N GLY A 4 15.46 -15.35 -7.25
CA GLY A 4 14.18 -15.85 -6.76
C GLY A 4 13.17 -14.71 -6.79
N VAL A 5 12.07 -14.89 -7.51
CA VAL A 5 10.93 -13.99 -7.42
C VAL A 5 10.31 -14.26 -6.04
N ASP A 6 10.47 -13.33 -5.12
CA ASP A 6 9.78 -13.40 -3.83
C ASP A 6 8.27 -13.31 -4.13
N MET A 7 7.55 -14.43 -4.00
CA MET A 7 6.13 -14.49 -4.38
C MET A 7 5.22 -13.69 -3.44
N ASP A 8 5.78 -13.17 -2.35
CA ASP A 8 5.11 -12.39 -1.30
C ASP A 8 5.53 -10.90 -1.32
N ALA A 9 6.29 -10.45 -2.33
CA ALA A 9 6.65 -9.05 -2.51
C ALA A 9 6.19 -8.52 -3.87
N LEU A 10 5.61 -7.31 -3.89
CA LEU A 10 5.28 -6.60 -5.12
C LEU A 10 6.22 -5.40 -5.34
N ASN A 11 6.85 -5.38 -6.51
CA ASN A 11 7.64 -4.26 -7.02
C ASN A 11 7.37 -4.07 -8.52
N GLY A 12 7.68 -2.90 -9.06
CA GLY A 12 7.62 -2.64 -10.50
C GLY A 12 6.86 -1.38 -10.91
N HIS A 13 6.81 -1.16 -12.22
CA HIS A 13 6.24 0.03 -12.83
C HIS A 13 4.94 -0.30 -13.58
N PHE A 14 3.82 0.22 -13.08
CA PHE A 14 2.48 -0.04 -13.60
C PHE A 14 1.87 1.26 -14.15
N HIS A 15 2.30 1.64 -15.35
CA HIS A 15 1.98 2.95 -15.94
C HIS A 15 0.48 3.20 -16.15
N ASP A 16 -0.28 2.15 -16.50
CA ASP A 16 -1.70 2.27 -16.87
C ASP A 16 -2.66 1.63 -15.85
N LEU A 17 -2.13 1.10 -14.74
CA LEU A 17 -2.93 0.41 -13.73
C LEU A 17 -3.76 1.42 -12.94
N GLN A 18 -5.08 1.29 -12.96
CA GLN A 18 -6.01 2.18 -12.26
C GLN A 18 -6.55 1.59 -10.97
N LEU A 19 -6.67 0.26 -10.90
CA LEU A 19 -7.17 -0.48 -9.76
C LEU A 19 -6.25 -1.66 -9.49
N LEU A 20 -5.83 -1.79 -8.24
CA LEU A 20 -5.07 -2.93 -7.74
C LEU A 20 -5.78 -3.48 -6.51
N ASP A 21 -6.34 -4.68 -6.66
CA ASP A 21 -6.96 -5.43 -5.57
C ASP A 21 -6.04 -6.59 -5.22
N LEU A 22 -5.51 -6.55 -4.00
CA LEU A 22 -4.67 -7.58 -3.40
C LEU A 22 -5.31 -8.08 -2.09
N SER A 23 -6.61 -7.83 -1.89
CA SER A 23 -7.30 -8.21 -0.66
C SER A 23 -7.19 -9.71 -0.39
N ASP A 24 -7.06 -10.04 0.90
CA ASP A 24 -6.93 -11.41 1.42
C ASP A 24 -5.77 -12.23 0.80
N THR A 25 -4.74 -11.56 0.26
CA THR A 25 -3.51 -12.22 -0.21
C THR A 25 -2.46 -12.34 0.90
N SER A 26 -1.49 -13.25 0.70
CA SER A 26 -0.34 -13.42 1.59
C SER A 26 0.83 -12.48 1.27
N ILE A 27 0.55 -11.32 0.65
CA ILE A 27 1.59 -10.33 0.36
C ILE A 27 2.17 -9.78 1.67
N LYS A 28 3.48 -9.66 1.73
CA LYS A 28 4.25 -9.20 2.90
C LYS A 28 4.84 -7.82 2.70
N SER A 29 5.11 -7.44 1.45
CA SER A 29 5.66 -6.12 1.15
C SER A 29 5.22 -5.58 -0.21
N ILE A 30 5.00 -4.27 -0.24
CA ILE A 30 4.93 -3.48 -1.47
C ILE A 30 6.02 -2.42 -1.36
N SER A 31 6.97 -2.46 -2.27
CA SER A 31 8.10 -1.53 -2.28
C SER A 31 8.57 -1.26 -3.69
N GLU A 32 9.12 -0.07 -3.93
CA GLU A 32 9.63 0.33 -5.25
C GLU A 32 8.55 0.27 -6.35
N VAL A 33 7.28 0.39 -5.97
CA VAL A 33 6.17 0.47 -6.91
C VAL A 33 6.01 1.89 -7.42
N SER A 34 5.88 2.01 -8.74
CA SER A 34 5.46 3.24 -9.39
C SER A 34 4.18 2.97 -10.18
N ALA A 35 3.07 3.53 -9.73
CA ALA A 35 1.78 3.37 -10.37
C ALA A 35 1.10 4.74 -10.46
N PRO A 36 1.58 5.63 -11.35
CA PRO A 36 1.15 7.03 -11.37
C PRO A 36 -0.33 7.19 -11.71
N MET A 37 -0.95 6.21 -12.38
CA MET A 37 -2.38 6.24 -12.74
C MET A 37 -3.28 5.48 -11.75
N LEU A 38 -2.72 4.90 -10.69
CA LEU A 38 -3.48 4.11 -9.72
C LEU A 38 -4.42 5.01 -8.93
N GLN A 39 -5.70 4.66 -8.90
CA GLN A 39 -6.74 5.39 -8.18
C GLN A 39 -7.15 4.64 -6.91
N THR A 40 -7.16 3.31 -6.95
CA THR A 40 -7.59 2.45 -5.84
C THR A 40 -6.59 1.34 -5.58
N LEU A 41 -6.16 1.25 -4.33
CA LEU A 41 -5.39 0.14 -3.78
C LEU A 41 -6.15 -0.49 -2.62
N ASP A 42 -6.52 -1.77 -2.76
CA ASP A 42 -7.13 -2.56 -1.69
C ASP A 42 -6.16 -3.64 -1.19
N LEU A 43 -5.77 -3.53 0.08
CA LEU A 43 -4.89 -4.44 0.82
C LEU A 43 -5.61 -5.02 2.04
N ARG A 44 -6.94 -4.93 2.08
CA ARG A 44 -7.72 -5.43 3.20
C ARG A 44 -7.46 -6.92 3.44
N GLY A 45 -7.25 -7.29 4.70
CA GLY A 45 -7.03 -8.68 5.08
C GLY A 45 -5.62 -9.21 4.78
N CYS A 46 -4.72 -8.41 4.21
CA CYS A 46 -3.31 -8.74 4.07
C CYS A 46 -2.61 -8.73 5.44
N SER A 47 -2.87 -9.76 6.26
CA SER A 47 -2.44 -9.81 7.66
C SER A 47 -0.93 -9.96 7.88
N GLU A 48 -0.16 -10.16 6.81
CA GLU A 48 1.30 -10.26 6.83
C GLU A 48 2.00 -9.05 6.22
N ILE A 49 1.27 -8.11 5.60
CA ILE A 49 1.91 -6.93 5.00
C ILE A 49 2.33 -5.93 6.07
N GLU A 50 3.63 -5.63 6.09
CA GLU A 50 4.24 -4.70 7.06
C GLU A 50 4.74 -3.41 6.39
N THR A 51 5.01 -3.44 5.08
CA THR A 51 5.60 -2.33 4.33
C THR A 51 4.77 -2.00 3.10
N LEU A 52 4.44 -0.72 2.94
CA LEU A 52 3.84 -0.14 1.75
C LEU A 52 4.60 1.14 1.40
N THR A 53 5.45 1.08 0.38
CA THR A 53 6.18 2.23 -0.15
C THR A 53 6.06 2.29 -1.68
N GLY A 54 5.95 3.51 -2.21
CA GLY A 54 5.79 3.72 -3.63
C GLY A 54 5.21 5.08 -3.99
N ASN A 55 5.16 5.34 -5.29
CA ASN A 55 4.61 6.57 -5.85
C ASN A 55 3.20 6.30 -6.40
N PHE A 56 2.21 6.96 -5.79
CA PHE A 56 0.79 6.78 -6.07
C PHE A 56 0.12 8.13 -6.33
N ASP A 57 0.66 8.88 -7.29
CA ASP A 57 0.34 10.29 -7.55
C ASP A 57 -1.17 10.57 -7.73
N ASN A 58 -1.91 9.63 -8.31
CA ASN A 58 -3.35 9.75 -8.55
C ASN A 58 -4.24 8.92 -7.61
N MET A 59 -3.67 8.37 -6.53
CA MET A 59 -4.44 7.47 -5.65
C MET A 59 -5.39 8.27 -4.77
N THR A 60 -6.69 7.97 -4.92
CA THR A 60 -7.77 8.60 -4.16
C THR A 60 -8.30 7.70 -3.05
N THR A 61 -8.11 6.37 -3.18
CA THR A 61 -8.62 5.37 -2.25
C THR A 61 -7.54 4.38 -1.84
N LEU A 62 -7.27 4.30 -0.53
CA LEU A 62 -6.40 3.30 0.08
C LEU A 62 -7.17 2.54 1.18
N VAL A 63 -7.26 1.23 1.03
CA VAL A 63 -7.86 0.33 2.03
C VAL A 63 -6.78 -0.57 2.59
N ILE A 64 -6.46 -0.41 3.88
CA ILE A 64 -5.45 -1.21 4.58
C ILE A 64 -5.99 -1.85 5.87
N SER A 65 -7.30 -2.05 5.94
CA SER A 65 -7.96 -2.67 7.09
C SER A 65 -7.39 -4.07 7.34
N TYR A 66 -7.22 -4.46 8.61
CA TYR A 66 -6.67 -5.77 8.99
C TYR A 66 -5.25 -6.06 8.45
N THR A 67 -4.41 -5.04 8.31
CA THR A 67 -2.99 -5.18 7.93
C THR A 67 -2.06 -4.92 9.12
N LYS A 68 -0.74 -5.18 8.93
CA LYS A 68 0.31 -4.84 9.90
C LYS A 68 1.17 -3.66 9.44
N ILE A 69 0.71 -2.86 8.47
CA ILE A 69 1.50 -1.74 7.92
C ILE A 69 1.80 -0.73 9.04
N LYS A 70 3.08 -0.41 9.27
CA LYS A 70 3.53 0.58 10.27
C LYS A 70 4.36 1.71 9.65
N PRO A 71 4.32 2.92 10.24
CA PRO A 71 3.41 3.99 9.84
C PRO A 71 3.48 4.32 8.33
N ILE A 72 2.40 4.86 7.77
CA ILE A 72 2.23 5.20 6.33
C ILE A 72 3.06 6.44 5.91
N SER A 73 4.16 6.77 6.61
CA SER A 73 4.93 8.00 6.37
C SER A 73 5.57 8.07 4.99
N ASP A 74 5.76 6.92 4.35
CA ASP A 74 6.54 6.77 3.12
C ASP A 74 5.64 6.55 1.88
N VAL A 75 4.33 6.74 2.01
CA VAL A 75 3.37 6.68 0.89
C VAL A 75 3.13 8.08 0.36
N ALA A 76 3.60 8.35 -0.85
CA ALA A 76 3.29 9.58 -1.57
C ALA A 76 1.93 9.45 -2.27
N ALA A 77 0.87 9.93 -1.60
CA ALA A 77 -0.50 9.98 -2.13
C ALA A 77 -1.12 11.38 -1.92
N PRO A 78 -0.67 12.40 -2.68
CA PRO A 78 -0.98 13.81 -2.39
C PRO A 78 -2.47 14.18 -2.55
N ILE A 79 -3.24 13.35 -3.23
CA ILE A 79 -4.68 13.56 -3.48
C ILE A 79 -5.58 12.53 -2.79
N LEU A 80 -5.07 11.83 -1.78
CA LEU A 80 -5.82 10.79 -1.08
C LEU A 80 -7.11 11.36 -0.45
N GLN A 81 -8.25 10.78 -0.82
CA GLN A 81 -9.58 11.23 -0.36
C GLN A 81 -10.17 10.27 0.68
N THR A 82 -9.92 8.97 0.50
CA THR A 82 -10.45 7.90 1.33
C THR A 82 -9.31 7.03 1.86
N LEU A 83 -9.25 6.90 3.18
CA LEU A 83 -8.32 6.04 3.88
C LEU A 83 -9.09 5.17 4.88
N ASN A 84 -9.07 3.85 4.69
CA ASN A 84 -9.67 2.90 5.64
C ASN A 84 -8.57 2.21 6.47
N LEU A 85 -8.60 2.47 7.79
CA LEU A 85 -7.67 1.98 8.81
C LEU A 85 -8.36 1.06 9.84
N GLU A 86 -9.54 0.53 9.53
CA GLU A 86 -10.28 -0.32 10.46
C GLU A 86 -9.44 -1.52 10.91
N TYR A 87 -9.43 -1.77 12.22
CA TYR A 87 -8.73 -2.89 12.85
C TYR A 87 -7.20 -2.93 12.60
N LEU A 88 -6.56 -1.76 12.53
CA LEU A 88 -5.10 -1.67 12.69
C LEU A 88 -4.71 -1.78 14.18
N GLU A 89 -3.56 -2.39 14.46
CA GLU A 89 -2.94 -2.31 15.79
C GLU A 89 -2.61 -0.83 16.10
N ILE A 90 -3.06 -0.30 17.25
CA ILE A 90 -3.19 1.16 17.49
C ILE A 90 -1.86 1.90 17.73
N ASP A 91 -0.72 1.22 17.80
CA ASP A 91 0.60 1.85 18.00
C ASP A 91 1.10 2.68 16.79
N THR A 92 0.32 2.73 15.71
CA THR A 92 0.76 3.10 14.36
C THR A 92 0.44 4.54 13.94
N LEU A 93 -0.41 5.26 14.67
CA LEU A 93 -0.85 6.63 14.32
C LEU A 93 0.08 7.70 14.91
N LEU A 94 1.34 7.73 14.49
CA LEU A 94 2.11 8.98 14.48
C LEU A 94 1.72 9.75 13.22
N ALA A 95 0.61 10.49 13.32
CA ALA A 95 0.13 11.37 12.28
C ALA A 95 1.19 12.43 11.95
N THR A 96 1.87 12.30 10.80
CA THR A 96 2.69 13.38 10.25
C THR A 96 1.95 14.04 9.09
N SER A 97 1.40 15.21 9.40
CA SER A 97 1.22 16.35 8.51
C SER A 97 0.38 16.13 7.25
N ILE A 98 -0.95 16.15 7.42
CA ILE A 98 -1.80 16.81 6.42
C ILE A 98 -1.51 18.30 6.58
N SER A 99 -0.60 18.84 5.77
CA SER A 99 -0.31 20.27 5.63
C SER A 99 -0.54 20.71 4.21
#